data_AF-A0A2D9LD18-F1
#
_entry.id   AF-A0A2D9LD18-F1
#
_cell.length_a   1.000
_cell.length_b   1.000
_cell.length_c   1.000
_cell.angle_alpha   90.00
_cell.angle_beta   90.00
_cell.angle_gamma   90.00
#
_symmetry.space_group_name_H-M   'P 1'
#
loop_
_entity.id
_entity.type
_entity.pdbx_description
1 polymer ?
#
loop_
_entity_poly.entity_id
_entity_poly.type
_entity_poly.pdbx_seq_one_letter_code
_entity_poly.pdbx_strand_id
1 'polypeptide(L)'
;MQPAIKMALRVARQGSDYLKAHFERQEPNGKDESERHRQLERVEQSIYDNFTEQLEKAYKDHVIAPLGESDAGNNEKSWHIFPVLGRDNFVRGIPEFVLALAQKKNNRTENLLLVNPITGEEYSASRGHGAVLNSRRVRTSEVKVPAKAALATNL
;
A
#
# COMPACT_ATOMS: atom_id res chain seq x y z
N MET A 1 7.47 -16.46 -6.14
CA MET A 1 7.19 -15.03 -5.91
C MET A 1 8.10 -14.21 -6.82
N GLN A 2 7.53 -13.28 -7.59
CA GLN A 2 8.28 -12.45 -8.56
C GLN A 2 9.35 -11.60 -7.86
N PRO A 3 10.52 -11.33 -8.48
CA PRO A 3 11.57 -10.51 -7.87
C PRO A 3 11.09 -9.13 -7.42
N ALA A 4 10.23 -8.48 -8.22
CA ALA A 4 9.61 -7.21 -7.88
C ALA A 4 8.78 -7.26 -6.59
N ILE A 5 7.97 -8.30 -6.42
CA ILE A 5 7.19 -8.49 -5.19
C ILE A 5 8.10 -8.75 -3.99
N LYS A 6 9.19 -9.53 -4.14
CA LYS A 6 10.16 -9.74 -3.05
C LYS A 6 10.78 -8.42 -2.60
N MET A 7 11.16 -7.57 -3.55
CA MET A 7 11.72 -6.26 -3.23
C MET A 7 10.68 -5.35 -2.56
N ALA A 8 9.49 -5.25 -3.15
CA ALA A 8 8.39 -4.48 -2.60
C ALA A 8 8.06 -4.92 -1.17
N LEU A 9 8.04 -6.23 -0.90
CA LEU A 9 7.74 -6.78 0.41
C LEU A 9 8.80 -6.44 1.46
N ARG A 10 10.08 -6.48 1.07
CA ARG A 10 11.18 -6.08 1.95
C ARG A 10 11.03 -4.62 2.41
N VAL A 11 10.75 -3.74 1.46
CA VAL A 11 10.60 -2.30 1.71
C VAL A 11 9.30 -2.02 2.48
N ALA A 12 8.19 -2.64 2.08
CA ALA A 12 6.88 -2.49 2.71
C ALA A 12 6.87 -2.92 4.18
N ARG A 13 7.56 -4.01 4.55
CA ARG A 13 7.65 -4.46 5.95
C ARG A 13 8.31 -3.42 6.85
N GLN A 14 9.38 -2.78 6.39
CA GLN A 14 10.04 -1.69 7.12
C GLN A 14 9.10 -0.50 7.33
N GLY A 15 8.37 -0.09 6.28
CA GLY A 15 7.37 0.98 6.38
C GLY A 15 6.17 0.59 7.25
N SER A 16 5.80 -0.69 7.26
CA SER A 16 4.69 -1.20 8.07
C SER A 16 5.01 -1.12 9.56
N ASP A 17 6.20 -1.52 9.98
CA ASP A 17 6.64 -1.38 11.38
C ASP A 17 6.64 0.09 11.81
N TYR A 18 7.06 0.99 10.92
CA TYR A 18 7.04 2.43 11.16
C TYR A 18 5.61 2.98 11.30
N LEU A 19 4.69 2.62 10.40
CA LEU A 19 3.29 3.01 10.46
C LEU A 19 2.61 2.50 11.72
N LYS A 20 2.84 1.24 12.06
CA LYS A 20 2.29 0.61 13.27
C LYS A 20 2.72 1.36 14.53
N ALA A 21 4.00 1.67 14.66
CA ALA A 21 4.52 2.42 15.81
C ALA A 21 3.91 3.83 15.92
N HIS A 22 3.63 4.51 14.80
CA HIS A 22 2.94 5.80 14.82
C HIS A 22 1.45 5.67 15.16
N PHE A 23 0.78 4.65 14.63
CA PHE A 23 -0.62 4.36 14.92
C PHE A 23 -0.84 4.06 16.41
N GLU A 24 0.00 3.22 17.02
CA GLU A 24 -0.09 2.84 18.44
C GLU A 24 0.19 4.01 19.40
N ARG A 25 0.93 5.04 18.96
CA ARG A 25 1.24 6.23 19.76
C ARG A 25 0.19 7.34 19.65
N GLN A 26 -0.80 7.20 18.77
CA GLN A 26 -1.87 8.19 18.69
C GLN A 26 -2.72 8.12 19.94
N GLU A 27 -2.83 9.24 20.65
CA GLU A 27 -3.80 9.35 21.73
C GLU A 27 -5.20 9.53 21.12
N PRO A 28 -6.17 8.64 21.38
CA PRO A 28 -7.52 8.73 20.79
C PRO A 28 -8.24 10.03 21.15
N ASN A 29 -7.90 10.63 22.29
CA ASN A 29 -8.51 11.84 22.85
C ASN A 29 -7.58 13.08 22.79
N GLY A 30 -6.45 13.00 22.08
CA GLY A 30 -5.42 14.04 22.07
C GLY A 30 -5.41 14.90 20.79
N LYS A 31 -5.61 16.22 20.97
CA LYS A 31 -5.40 17.34 20.02
C LYS A 31 -6.19 17.32 18.69
N ASP A 32 -6.30 18.54 18.15
CA ASP A 32 -6.89 18.94 16.86
C ASP A 32 -6.70 17.90 15.74
N GLU A 33 -7.80 17.53 15.08
CA GLU A 33 -7.81 16.63 13.93
C GLU A 33 -6.85 17.08 12.82
N SER A 34 -6.69 18.38 12.63
CA SER A 34 -5.76 18.98 11.68
C SER A 34 -4.30 18.62 12.00
N GLU A 35 -3.93 18.52 13.28
CA GLU A 35 -2.57 18.14 13.68
C GLU A 35 -2.28 16.67 13.38
N ARG A 36 -3.27 15.78 13.57
CA ARG A 36 -3.14 14.36 13.23
C ARG A 36 -2.95 14.16 11.72
N HIS A 37 -3.66 14.93 10.89
CA HIS A 37 -3.45 14.93 9.44
C HIS A 37 -2.03 15.38 9.06
N ARG A 38 -1.54 16.48 9.64
CA ARG A 38 -0.15 16.95 9.41
C ARG A 38 0.91 15.97 9.91
N GLN A 39 0.64 15.24 10.99
CA GLN A 39 1.52 14.17 11.44
C GLN A 39 1.54 13.02 10.44
N LEU A 40 0.38 12.58 9.96
CA LEU A 40 0.27 11.55 8.94
C LEU A 40 1.03 11.95 7.66
N GLU A 41 0.88 13.17 7.16
CA GLU A 41 1.60 13.65 5.97
C GLU A 41 3.12 13.55 6.12
N ARG A 42 3.67 13.90 7.30
CA ARG A 42 5.11 13.75 7.58
C ARG A 42 5.55 12.28 7.59
N VAL A 43 4.70 11.39 8.10
CA VAL A 43 4.94 9.94 8.11
C VAL A 43 4.92 9.39 6.68
N GLU A 44 3.93 9.77 5.88
CA GLU A 44 3.82 9.36 4.47
C GLU A 44 5.03 9.83 3.66
N GLN A 45 5.45 11.09 3.82
CA GLN A 45 6.63 11.62 3.14
C GLN A 45 7.90 10.85 3.51
N SER A 46 8.09 10.57 4.81
CA SER A 46 9.27 9.82 5.27
C SER A 46 9.33 8.41 4.68
N ILE A 47 8.18 7.73 4.58
CA ILE A 47 8.06 6.41 3.94
C ILE A 47 8.38 6.53 2.44
N TYR A 48 7.78 7.50 1.76
CA TYR A 48 7.96 7.70 0.34
C TYR A 48 9.43 7.95 -0.03
N ASP A 49 10.11 8.84 0.70
CA ASP A 49 11.52 9.16 0.45
C ASP A 49 12.41 7.93 0.63
N ASN A 50 12.21 7.17 1.72
CA ASN A 50 12.95 5.95 1.98
C ASN A 50 12.71 4.88 0.90
N PHE A 51 11.46 4.73 0.46
CA PHE A 51 11.08 3.72 -0.52
C PHE A 51 11.62 4.07 -1.89
N THR A 52 11.55 5.36 -2.27
CA THR A 52 12.14 5.91 -3.49
C THR A 52 13.62 5.59 -3.56
N GLU A 53 14.39 5.91 -2.51
CA GLU A 53 15.83 5.64 -2.46
C GLU A 53 16.15 4.14 -2.66
N GLN A 54 15.39 3.26 -2.01
CA GLN A 54 15.60 1.82 -2.12
C GLN A 54 15.20 1.25 -3.49
N LEU A 55 14.11 1.74 -4.07
CA LEU A 55 13.60 1.26 -5.36
C LEU A 55 14.48 1.75 -6.51
N GLU A 56 14.93 3.01 -6.50
CA GLU A 56 15.85 3.54 -7.52
C GLU A 56 17.18 2.79 -7.56
N LYS A 57 17.72 2.40 -6.39
CA LYS A 57 18.93 1.57 -6.32
C LYS A 57 18.77 0.21 -6.98
N ALA A 58 17.57 -0.37 -6.92
CA ALA A 58 17.29 -1.72 -7.43
C ALA A 58 16.71 -1.76 -8.84
N TYR A 59 16.01 -0.70 -9.25
CA TYR A 59 15.27 -0.58 -10.50
C TYR A 59 15.64 0.73 -11.20
N LYS A 60 16.91 0.86 -11.60
CA LYS A 60 17.48 2.08 -12.20
C LYS A 60 16.79 2.57 -13.48
N ASP A 61 16.05 1.68 -14.15
CA ASP A 61 15.31 1.95 -15.39
C ASP A 61 13.82 2.22 -15.15
N HIS A 62 13.38 2.34 -13.90
CA HIS A 62 12.00 2.65 -13.53
C HIS A 62 11.91 4.07 -12.99
N VAL A 63 10.84 4.78 -13.38
CA VAL A 63 10.47 6.05 -12.76
C VAL A 63 9.65 5.80 -11.50
N ILE A 64 9.88 6.58 -10.45
CA ILE A 64 9.02 6.60 -9.27
C ILE A 64 7.94 7.66 -9.51
N ALA A 65 6.67 7.26 -9.46
CA ALA A 65 5.55 8.18 -9.54
C ALA A 65 5.49 9.08 -8.30
N PRO A 66 4.94 10.30 -8.40
CA PRO A 66 4.75 11.16 -7.23
C PRO A 66 4.00 10.46 -6.09
N LEU A 67 4.19 10.96 -4.87
CA LEU A 67 3.61 10.38 -3.66
C LEU A 67 2.09 10.20 -3.81
N GLY A 68 1.62 8.95 -3.64
CA GLY A 68 0.19 8.63 -3.71
C GLY A 68 -0.41 8.64 -5.11
N GLU A 69 0.39 8.85 -6.17
CA GLU A 69 -0.11 8.94 -7.53
C GLU A 69 -0.08 7.60 -8.26
N SER A 70 -1.16 7.35 -9.00
CA SER A 70 -1.27 6.17 -9.87
C SER A 70 -0.78 6.43 -11.30
N ASP A 71 -0.48 7.68 -11.64
CA ASP A 71 0.04 8.08 -12.94
C ASP A 71 1.54 8.43 -12.85
N ALA A 72 2.30 7.99 -13.84
CA ALA A 72 3.72 8.31 -14.02
C ALA A 72 3.97 8.95 -15.39
N GLY A 73 2.94 9.52 -16.02
CA GLY A 73 2.99 10.07 -17.36
C GLY A 73 3.29 9.01 -18.42
N ASN A 74 4.11 9.36 -19.42
CA ASN A 74 4.43 8.50 -20.56
C ASN A 74 5.56 7.49 -20.30
N ASN A 75 5.96 7.27 -19.04
CA ASN A 75 7.05 6.36 -18.71
C ASN A 75 6.65 4.89 -18.90
N GLU A 76 7.49 4.12 -19.60
CA GLU A 76 7.22 2.70 -19.85
C GLU A 76 7.21 1.90 -18.55
N LYS A 77 8.12 2.14 -17.62
CA LYS A 77 8.26 1.35 -16.38
C LYS A 77 8.19 2.28 -15.19
N SER A 78 7.31 1.97 -14.24
CA SER A 78 7.13 2.80 -13.05
C SER A 78 6.86 2.00 -11.80
N TRP A 79 7.24 2.59 -10.67
CA TRP A 79 6.80 2.20 -9.34
C TRP A 79 5.90 3.29 -8.76
N HIS A 80 4.84 2.87 -8.08
CA HIS A 80 3.86 3.72 -7.43
C HIS A 80 3.82 3.35 -5.95
N ILE A 81 3.96 4.36 -5.10
CA ILE A 81 4.05 4.20 -3.66
C ILE A 81 2.83 4.88 -3.04
N PHE A 82 2.03 4.12 -2.30
CA PHE A 82 0.90 4.61 -1.54
C PHE A 82 1.20 4.33 -0.06
N PRO A 83 1.81 5.27 0.67
CA PRO A 83 2.22 5.04 2.05
C PRO A 83 1.05 4.64 2.94
N VAL A 84 -0.11 5.30 2.81
CA VAL A 84 -1.34 4.96 3.53
C VAL A 84 -2.57 5.10 2.64
N LEU A 85 -3.21 3.97 2.30
CA LEU A 85 -4.59 3.92 1.81
C LEU A 85 -5.53 3.69 3.00
N GLY A 86 -6.51 4.57 3.18
CA GLY A 86 -7.34 4.61 4.39
C GLY A 86 -6.86 5.67 5.41
N ARG A 87 -6.41 6.83 4.93
CA ARG A 87 -5.91 7.95 5.76
C ARG A 87 -6.89 8.34 6.87
N ASP A 88 -8.19 8.43 6.56
CA ASP A 88 -9.23 8.75 7.55
C ASP A 88 -9.31 7.69 8.66
N ASN A 89 -9.22 6.41 8.29
CA ASN A 89 -9.20 5.32 9.26
C ASN A 89 -7.98 5.41 10.17
N PHE A 90 -6.80 5.67 9.59
CA PHE A 90 -5.58 5.89 10.36
C PHE A 90 -5.72 7.04 11.36
N VAL A 91 -6.21 8.21 10.93
CA VAL A 91 -6.39 9.39 11.80
C VAL A 91 -7.44 9.13 12.89
N ARG A 92 -8.48 8.37 12.60
CA ARG A 92 -9.55 8.00 13.54
C ARG A 92 -9.19 6.84 14.47
N GLY A 93 -8.00 6.25 14.34
CA GLY A 93 -7.60 5.10 15.15
C GLY A 93 -8.29 3.78 14.76
N ILE A 94 -8.83 3.69 13.54
CA ILE A 94 -9.45 2.48 13.00
C ILE A 94 -8.35 1.65 12.30
N PRO A 95 -8.10 0.39 12.69
CA PRO A 95 -7.00 -0.43 12.17
C PRO A 95 -7.23 -1.00 10.74
N GLU A 96 -7.96 -0.27 9.90
CA GLU A 96 -8.32 -0.64 8.53
C GLU A 96 -7.66 0.32 7.53
N PHE A 97 -6.34 0.18 7.39
CA PHE A 97 -5.55 0.91 6.41
C PHE A 97 -4.42 0.02 5.90
N VAL A 98 -3.90 0.33 4.72
CA VAL A 98 -2.85 -0.46 4.10
C VAL A 98 -1.77 0.43 3.50
N LEU A 99 -0.53 -0.05 3.53
CA LEU A 99 0.54 0.44 2.68
C LEU A 99 0.48 -0.32 1.35
N ALA A 100 0.65 0.37 0.23
CA ALA A 100 0.63 -0.26 -1.09
C ALA A 100 1.81 0.12 -1.98
N LEU A 101 2.25 -0.85 -2.79
CA LEU A 101 3.24 -0.69 -3.84
C LEU A 101 2.73 -1.33 -5.12
N ALA A 102 2.75 -0.57 -6.22
CA ALA A 102 2.42 -1.09 -7.54
C ALA A 102 3.58 -0.87 -8.52
N GLN A 103 3.86 -1.88 -9.34
CA GLN A 103 4.77 -1.76 -10.47
C GLN A 103 3.95 -1.80 -11.76
N LYS A 104 4.15 -0.83 -12.64
CA LYS A 104 3.50 -0.78 -13.95
C LYS A 104 4.51 -0.93 -15.08
N LYS A 105 4.04 -1.51 -16.18
CA LYS A 105 4.69 -1.48 -17.49
C LYS A 105 3.68 -1.01 -18.55
N ASN A 106 4.00 0.02 -19.33
CA ASN A 106 3.12 0.65 -20.31
C ASN A 106 1.75 1.03 -19.70
N ASN A 107 1.78 1.73 -18.56
CA ASN A 107 0.61 2.09 -17.74
C ASN A 107 -0.30 0.90 -17.32
N ARG A 108 0.18 -0.34 -17.42
CA ARG A 108 -0.53 -1.54 -16.98
C ARG A 108 0.12 -2.10 -15.72
N THR A 109 -0.65 -2.36 -14.68
CA THR A 109 -0.17 -2.98 -13.45
C THR A 109 0.34 -4.39 -13.72
N GLU A 110 1.63 -4.62 -13.46
CA GLU A 110 2.28 -5.93 -13.57
C GLU A 110 2.38 -6.61 -12.20
N ASN A 111 2.63 -5.84 -11.14
CA ASN A 111 2.75 -6.32 -9.77
C ASN A 111 2.04 -5.36 -8.80
N LEU A 112 1.39 -5.92 -7.78
CA LEU A 112 0.74 -5.18 -6.70
C LEU A 112 1.06 -5.86 -5.37
N LEU A 113 1.35 -5.05 -4.35
CA LEU A 113 1.49 -5.44 -2.96
C LEU A 113 0.63 -4.51 -2.10
N LEU A 114 -0.11 -5.07 -1.16
CA LEU A 114 -0.82 -4.37 -0.08
C LEU A 114 -0.41 -5.03 1.24
N VAL A 115 -0.06 -4.22 2.23
CA VAL A 115 0.27 -4.69 3.58
C VAL A 115 -0.58 -3.93 4.58
N ASN A 116 -1.37 -4.64 5.38
CA ASN A 116 -2.01 -4.04 6.55
C ASN A 116 -1.02 -4.15 7.74
N PRO A 117 -0.50 -3.01 8.26
CA PRO A 117 0.49 -3.04 9.33
C PRO A 117 -0.02 -3.59 10.67
N ILE A 118 -1.33 -3.53 10.90
CA ILE A 118 -1.95 -3.92 12.17
C ILE A 118 -2.29 -5.40 12.17
N THR A 119 -2.92 -5.90 11.11
CA THR A 119 -3.33 -7.31 11.01
C THR A 119 -2.20 -8.22 10.53
N GLY A 120 -1.15 -7.67 9.93
CA GLY A 120 -0.05 -8.45 9.33
C GLY A 120 -0.46 -9.16 8.04
N GLU A 121 -1.55 -8.74 7.41
CA GLU A 121 -1.99 -9.28 6.12
C GLU A 121 -1.17 -8.70 4.97
N GLU A 122 -0.55 -9.58 4.19
CA GLU A 122 0.24 -9.25 3.01
C GLU A 122 -0.45 -9.82 1.76
N TYR A 123 -1.15 -8.97 1.03
CA TYR A 123 -1.76 -9.31 -0.25
C TYR A 123 -0.79 -8.99 -1.38
N SER A 124 -0.52 -9.95 -2.24
CA SER A 124 0.30 -9.75 -3.43
C SER A 124 -0.35 -10.34 -4.66
N ALA A 125 -0.17 -9.68 -5.80
CA ALA A 125 -0.61 -10.16 -7.09
C ALA A 125 0.42 -9.83 -8.16
N SER A 126 0.63 -10.78 -9.07
CA SER A 126 1.44 -10.57 -10.27
C SER A 126 0.64 -11.01 -11.48
N ARG A 127 0.67 -10.22 -12.55
CA ARG A 127 -0.06 -10.52 -13.78
C ARG A 127 0.33 -11.91 -14.30
N GLY A 128 -0.67 -12.74 -14.62
CA GLY A 128 -0.47 -14.13 -15.06
C GLY A 128 -0.14 -15.14 -13.95
N HIS A 129 0.01 -14.73 -12.69
CA HIS A 129 0.43 -15.61 -11.59
C HIS A 129 -0.61 -15.72 -10.45
N GLY A 130 -1.71 -14.97 -10.55
CA GLY A 130 -2.78 -14.93 -9.55
C GLY A 130 -2.44 -14.07 -8.34
N ALA A 131 -3.31 -14.15 -7.33
CA ALA A 131 -3.20 -13.41 -6.07
C ALA A 131 -2.95 -14.35 -4.87
N VAL A 132 -2.26 -13.83 -3.87
CA VAL A 132 -1.81 -14.54 -2.67
C VAL A 132 -2.00 -13.64 -1.45
N LEU A 133 -2.51 -14.20 -0.35
CA LEU A 133 -2.56 -13.60 0.99
C LEU A 133 -1.68 -14.44 1.90
N ASN A 134 -0.66 -13.86 2.53
CA ASN A 134 0.22 -14.55 3.49
C ASN A 134 0.71 -15.91 2.97
N SER A 135 1.23 -15.92 1.74
CA SER A 135 1.72 -17.12 1.02
C SER A 135 0.66 -18.17 0.64
N ARG A 136 -0.63 -17.92 0.86
CA ARG A 136 -1.73 -18.78 0.41
C ARG A 136 -2.46 -18.15 -0.78
N ARG A 137 -2.75 -18.96 -1.81
CA ARG A 137 -3.51 -18.47 -2.98
C ARG A 137 -4.93 -18.08 -2.56
N VAL A 138 -5.41 -16.95 -3.07
CA VAL A 138 -6.79 -16.48 -2.84
C VAL A 138 -7.60 -16.47 -4.14
N ARG A 139 -8.91 -16.57 -4.01
CA ARG A 139 -9.90 -16.57 -5.10
C ARG A 139 -11.10 -15.74 -4.67
N THR A 140 -11.83 -15.20 -5.63
CA THR A 140 -13.08 -14.50 -5.38
C THR A 140 -14.16 -15.48 -4.93
N SER A 141 -15.17 -14.96 -4.24
CA SER A 141 -16.39 -15.71 -3.92
C SER A 141 -17.08 -16.23 -5.18
N GLU A 142 -17.76 -17.38 -5.06
CA GLU A 142 -18.61 -17.95 -6.12
C GLU A 142 -20.05 -17.40 -6.08
N VAL A 143 -20.34 -16.44 -5.19
CA VAL A 143 -21.66 -15.82 -5.09
C VAL A 143 -22.01 -15.09 -6.38
N LYS A 144 -23.05 -15.57 -7.06
CA LYS A 144 -23.58 -15.00 -8.32
C LYS A 144 -24.82 -14.13 -8.14
N VAL A 145 -25.45 -14.20 -6.96
CA VAL A 145 -26.73 -13.53 -6.69
C VAL A 145 -26.50 -12.35 -5.74
N PRO A 146 -26.84 -11.10 -6.14
CA PRO A 146 -26.61 -9.92 -5.32
C PRO A 146 -27.24 -9.98 -3.93
N ALA A 147 -28.43 -10.57 -3.81
CA ALA A 147 -29.11 -10.76 -2.52
C ALA A 147 -28.35 -11.64 -1.51
N LYS A 148 -27.32 -12.39 -1.95
CA LYS A 148 -26.45 -13.20 -1.10
C LYS A 148 -25.04 -12.63 -0.97
N ALA A 149 -24.77 -11.47 -1.57
CA ALA A 149 -23.47 -10.83 -1.53
C ALA A 149 -23.37 -9.90 -0.32
N ALA A 150 -22.18 -9.87 0.30
CA ALA A 150 -21.78 -8.75 1.12
C ALA A 150 -21.14 -7.70 0.19
N LEU A 151 -21.61 -6.46 0.26
CA LEU A 151 -21.11 -5.37 -0.56
C LEU A 151 -20.20 -4.48 0.27
N ALA A 152 -18.99 -4.23 -0.23
CA ALA A 152 -18.08 -3.23 0.31
C ALA A 152 -18.17 -1.97 -0.56
N THR A 153 -18.32 -0.82 0.06
CA THR A 153 -18.31 0.50 -0.59
C THR A 153 -17.47 1.45 0.25
N ASN A 154 -16.84 2.42 -0.37
CA ASN A 154 -16.45 3.63 0.32
C ASN A 154 -17.70 4.46 0.64
N LEU A 155 -17.66 5.21 1.74
CA LEU A 155 -18.67 6.23 2.07
C LEU A 155 -18.31 7.55 1.39
#